data_AF-A0A815S2H5-F1
#
_entry.id   AF-A0A815S2H5-F1
#
_cell.length_a   1.000
_cell.length_b   1.000
_cell.length_c   1.000
_cell.angle_alpha   90.00
_cell.angle_beta   90.00
_cell.angle_gamma   90.00
#
_symmetry.space_group_name_H-M   'P 1'
#
loop_
_entity.id
_entity.type
_entity.pdbx_description
1 polymer ?
#
loop_
_entity_poly.entity_id
_entity_poly.type
_entity_poly.pdbx_seq_one_letter_code
_entity_poly.pdbx_strand_id
1 'polypeptide(L)'
;MNAQRYRRSMIVYDLDSLVGVNRSEGNSSMGRSTNLSLINHNVYTYIKDKFQSAYIQSSTSNNNNDENDNKDAIVNEEKWSVMVIRDPFLLRQFCDDVAFTRSIREIEEEEAEIRRADQPVRCVQCSDYYLVQDNKMGVCVHHDGFVYDNHSITLAQWGQHAAIAQLLKEEAEAIKQSSTNPLTPEQKERLEREKQRFKYICCNQTVQASGMVGGCKRGKHSLADVKLIQWEYECDHNRDYQDKRLNLLQTRI
;
A
#
# COMPACT_ATOMS: atom_id res chain seq x y z
N MET A 1 -44.02 -35.88 -22.06
CA MET A 1 -44.36 -35.20 -20.78
C MET A 1 -43.87 -33.77 -20.88
N ASN A 2 -44.75 -32.82 -21.17
CA ASN A 2 -44.39 -31.40 -21.23
C ASN A 2 -44.41 -30.87 -19.79
N ALA A 3 -43.22 -30.62 -19.23
CA ALA A 3 -43.10 -29.97 -17.93
C ALA A 3 -43.77 -28.59 -18.02
N GLN A 4 -44.73 -28.35 -17.13
CA GLN A 4 -45.43 -27.09 -16.97
C GLN A 4 -44.39 -26.00 -16.65
N ARG A 5 -44.13 -25.09 -17.59
CA ARG A 5 -43.20 -23.97 -17.35
C ARG A 5 -43.85 -23.03 -16.34
N TYR A 6 -43.12 -22.67 -15.29
CA TYR A 6 -43.59 -21.70 -14.31
C TYR A 6 -43.65 -20.31 -14.94
N ARG A 7 -44.80 -19.63 -14.82
CA ARG A 7 -45.02 -18.25 -15.30
C ARG A 7 -44.00 -17.26 -14.72
N ARG A 8 -43.54 -17.50 -13.50
CA ARG A 8 -42.45 -16.77 -12.86
C ARG A 8 -41.43 -17.79 -12.38
N SER A 9 -40.19 -17.59 -12.78
CA SER A 9 -39.08 -18.41 -12.31
C SER A 9 -37.93 -17.53 -11.90
N MET A 10 -37.25 -17.93 -10.83
CA MET A 10 -36.06 -17.25 -10.32
C MET A 10 -34.97 -18.30 -10.17
N ILE A 11 -33.77 -17.96 -10.62
CA ILE A 11 -32.57 -18.73 -10.35
C ILE A 11 -31.60 -17.85 -9.57
N VAL A 12 -30.98 -18.43 -8.54
CA VAL A 12 -30.01 -17.75 -7.69
C VAL A 12 -28.67 -18.47 -7.88
N TYR A 13 -27.63 -17.72 -8.20
CA TYR A 13 -26.28 -18.24 -8.35
C TYR A 13 -25.38 -17.63 -7.28
N ASP A 14 -24.77 -18.51 -6.47
CA ASP A 14 -23.67 -18.14 -5.58
C ASP A 14 -22.36 -18.26 -6.37
N LEU A 15 -21.88 -17.12 -6.87
CA LEU A 15 -20.78 -17.09 -7.83
C LEU A 15 -19.43 -17.40 -7.18
N ASP A 16 -19.26 -17.04 -5.91
CA ASP A 16 -18.04 -17.34 -5.15
C ASP A 16 -17.83 -18.85 -5.06
N SER A 17 -18.89 -19.60 -4.75
CA SER A 17 -18.86 -21.06 -4.61
C SER A 17 -18.72 -21.79 -5.95
N LEU A 18 -19.30 -21.24 -7.03
CA LEU A 18 -19.34 -21.90 -8.33
C LEU A 18 -18.10 -21.62 -9.20
N VAL A 19 -17.61 -20.39 -9.17
CA VAL A 19 -16.51 -19.94 -10.04
C VAL A 19 -15.18 -20.01 -9.32
N GLY A 20 -15.12 -19.52 -8.08
CA GLY A 20 -13.91 -19.41 -7.29
C GLY A 20 -12.87 -18.43 -7.86
N VAL A 21 -12.11 -17.79 -6.97
CA VAL A 21 -11.01 -16.90 -7.34
C VAL A 21 -9.69 -17.49 -6.85
N ASN A 22 -8.76 -17.73 -7.76
CA ASN A 22 -7.41 -18.10 -7.42
C ASN A 22 -6.59 -16.84 -7.11
N ARG A 23 -5.93 -16.82 -5.96
CA ARG A 23 -5.05 -15.74 -5.55
C ARG A 23 -3.62 -16.25 -5.58
N SER A 24 -2.85 -15.82 -6.57
CA SER A 24 -1.46 -16.20 -6.72
C SER A 24 -0.55 -15.03 -6.33
N GLU A 25 0.23 -15.22 -5.28
CA GLU A 25 1.23 -14.25 -4.85
C GLU A 25 2.56 -14.53 -5.57
N GLY A 26 2.91 -13.64 -6.50
CA GLY A 26 4.21 -13.67 -7.17
C GLY A 26 5.23 -12.83 -6.41
N ASN A 27 6.32 -13.44 -5.94
CA ASN A 27 7.51 -12.72 -5.51
C ASN A 27 8.42 -12.51 -6.72
N SER A 28 8.33 -11.35 -7.38
CA SER A 28 9.26 -10.97 -8.44
C SER A 28 10.37 -10.07 -7.88
N SER A 29 11.49 -9.95 -8.60
CA SER A 29 12.53 -8.94 -8.33
C SER A 29 11.99 -7.51 -8.40
N MET A 30 10.79 -7.31 -8.97
CA MET A 30 10.07 -6.03 -9.04
C MET A 30 8.99 -5.87 -7.97
N GLY A 31 8.86 -6.79 -7.01
CA GLY A 31 7.90 -6.69 -5.90
C GLY A 31 6.94 -7.89 -5.78
N ARG A 32 6.07 -7.81 -4.77
CA ARG A 32 4.96 -8.74 -4.55
C ARG A 32 3.79 -8.32 -5.44
N SER A 33 3.42 -9.15 -6.41
CA SER A 33 2.20 -8.96 -7.21
C SER A 33 1.19 -10.02 -6.84
N THR A 34 -0.01 -9.62 -6.44
CA THR A 34 -1.16 -10.52 -6.31
C THR A 34 -1.86 -10.63 -7.66
N ASN A 35 -1.71 -11.76 -8.33
CA ASN A 35 -2.44 -12.07 -9.54
C ASN A 35 -3.73 -12.82 -9.16
N LEU A 36 -4.87 -12.26 -9.55
CA LEU A 36 -6.20 -12.83 -9.33
C LEU A 36 -6.70 -13.42 -10.65
N SER A 37 -7.22 -14.65 -10.62
CA SER A 37 -7.81 -15.29 -11.79
C SER A 37 -9.01 -16.16 -11.41
N LEU A 38 -9.93 -16.35 -12.35
CA LEU A 38 -11.09 -17.23 -12.18
C LEU A 38 -10.66 -18.69 -12.27
N ILE A 39 -11.19 -19.55 -11.40
CA ILE A 39 -10.90 -21.00 -11.44
C ILE A 39 -11.76 -21.68 -12.51
N ASN A 40 -13.08 -21.53 -12.44
CA ASN A 40 -14.02 -22.20 -13.36
C ASN A 40 -14.56 -21.24 -14.43
N HIS A 41 -13.73 -20.88 -15.41
CA HIS A 41 -14.12 -19.94 -16.47
C HIS A 41 -15.37 -20.39 -17.27
N ASN A 42 -15.50 -21.68 -17.56
CA ASN A 42 -16.65 -22.19 -18.31
C ASN A 42 -17.98 -21.98 -17.58
N VAL A 43 -17.97 -22.16 -16.25
CA VAL A 43 -19.16 -21.93 -15.40
C VAL A 43 -19.47 -20.44 -15.35
N TYR A 44 -18.44 -19.60 -15.21
CA TYR A 44 -18.57 -18.14 -15.25
C TYR A 44 -19.21 -17.66 -16.55
N THR A 45 -18.71 -18.09 -17.70
CA THR A 45 -19.26 -17.71 -19.02
C THR A 45 -20.71 -18.16 -19.16
N TYR A 46 -21.03 -19.39 -18.77
CA TYR A 46 -22.41 -19.88 -18.80
C TYR A 46 -23.34 -19.00 -17.95
N ILE A 47 -22.95 -18.67 -16.72
CA ILE A 47 -23.77 -17.86 -15.82
C ILE A 47 -23.92 -16.43 -16.35
N LYS A 48 -22.84 -15.84 -16.86
CA LYS A 48 -22.84 -14.53 -17.52
C LYS A 48 -23.86 -14.50 -18.66
N ASP A 49 -23.80 -15.46 -19.58
CA ASP A 49 -24.73 -15.56 -20.71
C ASP A 49 -26.18 -15.72 -20.24
N LYS A 50 -26.42 -16.55 -19.21
CA LYS A 50 -27.75 -16.74 -18.62
C LYS A 50 -28.28 -15.49 -17.92
N PHE A 51 -27.41 -14.74 -17.25
CA PHE A 51 -27.77 -13.50 -16.60
C PHE A 51 -28.18 -12.43 -17.62
N GLN A 52 -27.41 -12.28 -18.71
CA GLN A 52 -27.75 -11.38 -19.81
C GLN A 52 -29.02 -11.82 -20.56
N SER A 53 -29.29 -13.13 -20.59
CA SER A 53 -30.50 -13.71 -21.18
C SER A 53 -31.71 -13.73 -20.23
N ALA A 54 -31.67 -13.04 -19.08
CA ALA A 54 -32.84 -12.87 -18.22
C ALA A 54 -33.71 -11.74 -18.78
N TYR A 55 -34.96 -12.04 -19.14
CA TYR A 55 -35.88 -11.07 -19.75
C TYR A 55 -37.33 -11.34 -19.31
N ILE A 56 -38.18 -10.32 -19.47
CA ILE A 56 -39.63 -10.42 -19.35
C ILE A 56 -40.17 -10.70 -20.76
N GLN A 57 -40.73 -11.88 -21.00
CA GLN A 57 -41.34 -12.21 -22.28
C GLN A 57 -42.84 -11.95 -22.21
N SER A 58 -43.34 -11.00 -22.99
CA SER A 58 -44.77 -10.91 -23.29
C SER A 58 -45.07 -11.85 -24.45
N SER A 59 -45.61 -13.03 -24.18
CA SER A 59 -46.12 -13.91 -25.24
C SER A 59 -47.54 -13.49 -25.61
N THR A 60 -47.73 -12.98 -26.83
CA THR A 60 -49.04 -12.94 -27.48
C THR A 60 -49.33 -14.35 -28.00
N SER A 61 -50.31 -15.03 -27.40
CA SER A 61 -50.79 -16.31 -27.93
C SER A 61 -51.54 -16.05 -29.24
N ASN A 62 -50.88 -16.20 -30.39
CA ASN A 62 -51.58 -16.32 -31.67
C ASN A 62 -52.25 -17.69 -31.73
N ASN A 63 -53.40 -17.83 -31.05
CA ASN A 63 -54.33 -18.91 -31.33
C ASN A 63 -55.13 -18.52 -32.56
N ASN A 64 -54.56 -18.79 -33.75
CA ASN A 64 -55.38 -18.96 -34.94
C ASN A 64 -56.14 -20.27 -34.77
N ASN A 65 -57.35 -20.19 -34.20
CA ASN A 65 -58.56 -20.90 -34.61
C ASN A 65 -59.61 -20.79 -33.48
N ASP A 66 -60.83 -20.54 -33.92
CA ASP A 66 -62.10 -20.54 -33.19
C ASP A 66 -62.56 -19.20 -32.60
N GLU A 67 -63.42 -18.56 -33.39
CA GLU A 67 -64.41 -17.57 -32.99
C GLU A 67 -65.24 -18.11 -31.82
N ASN A 68 -64.94 -17.68 -30.60
CA ASN A 68 -65.92 -17.24 -29.58
C ASN A 68 -65.22 -16.98 -28.25
N ASP A 69 -65.42 -15.76 -27.72
CA ASP A 69 -65.24 -15.38 -26.31
C ASP A 69 -64.05 -15.99 -25.56
N ASN A 70 -62.85 -15.42 -25.73
CA ASN A 70 -61.87 -15.41 -24.65
C ASN A 70 -60.92 -14.22 -24.78
N LYS A 71 -60.89 -13.41 -23.71
CA LYS A 71 -59.90 -12.34 -23.51
C LYS A 71 -58.51 -12.88 -23.77
N ASP A 72 -57.80 -12.26 -24.71
CA ASP A 72 -56.36 -12.43 -24.92
C ASP A 72 -55.62 -12.17 -23.60
N ALA A 73 -55.42 -13.20 -22.80
CA ALA A 73 -54.64 -13.11 -21.58
C ALA A 73 -53.17 -13.05 -22.01
N ILE A 74 -52.61 -11.84 -22.08
CA ILE A 74 -51.16 -11.64 -22.20
C ILE A 74 -50.51 -12.38 -21.02
N VAL A 75 -49.92 -13.54 -21.30
CA VAL A 75 -49.13 -14.27 -20.30
C VAL A 75 -47.73 -13.67 -20.35
N ASN A 76 -47.46 -12.75 -19.42
CA ASN A 76 -46.09 -12.32 -19.13
C ASN A 76 -45.38 -13.48 -18.42
N GLU A 77 -44.38 -14.06 -19.08
CA GLU A 77 -43.40 -14.95 -18.46
C GLU A 77 -42.24 -14.11 -17.92
N GLU A 78 -41.96 -14.23 -16.63
CA GLU A 78 -40.86 -13.52 -15.97
C GLU A 78 -39.77 -14.50 -15.57
N LYS A 79 -38.53 -14.26 -16.01
CA LYS A 79 -37.35 -15.03 -15.63
C LYS A 79 -36.36 -14.11 -14.92
N TRP A 80 -36.19 -14.35 -13.63
CA TRP A 80 -35.27 -13.60 -12.78
C TRP A 80 -33.98 -14.39 -12.57
N SER A 81 -32.85 -13.70 -12.67
CA SER A 81 -31.54 -14.25 -12.33
C SER A 81 -30.92 -13.37 -11.25
N VAL A 82 -30.55 -13.97 -10.11
CA VAL A 82 -29.98 -13.27 -8.96
C VAL A 82 -28.56 -13.78 -8.73
N MET A 83 -27.59 -12.89 -8.76
CA MET A 83 -26.20 -13.21 -8.40
C MET A 83 -25.95 -12.87 -6.94
N VAL A 84 -25.26 -13.76 -6.24
CA VAL A 84 -24.66 -13.51 -4.93
C VAL A 84 -23.14 -13.59 -5.12
N ILE A 85 -22.46 -12.47 -4.85
CA ILE A 85 -21.01 -12.33 -5.00
C ILE A 85 -20.48 -11.55 -3.81
N ARG A 86 -19.53 -12.12 -3.08
CA ARG A 86 -18.87 -11.51 -1.92
C ARG A 86 -17.42 -11.13 -2.22
N ASP A 87 -16.74 -11.86 -3.10
CA ASP A 87 -15.37 -11.53 -3.49
C ASP A 87 -15.35 -10.22 -4.31
N PRO A 88 -14.63 -9.17 -3.87
CA PRO A 88 -14.65 -7.87 -4.55
C PRO A 88 -14.11 -7.89 -5.98
N PHE A 89 -13.12 -8.75 -6.26
CA PHE A 89 -12.58 -8.89 -7.61
C PHE A 89 -13.61 -9.53 -8.53
N LEU A 90 -14.24 -10.62 -8.08
CA LEU A 90 -15.27 -11.30 -8.85
C LEU A 90 -16.50 -10.40 -9.07
N LEU A 91 -16.90 -9.63 -8.07
CA LEU A 91 -18.01 -8.68 -8.17
C LEU A 91 -17.72 -7.59 -9.21
N ARG A 92 -16.53 -6.97 -9.13
CA ARG A 92 -16.10 -5.93 -10.09
C ARG A 92 -16.09 -6.48 -11.51
N GLN A 93 -15.42 -7.63 -11.70
CA GLN A 93 -15.31 -8.27 -13.02
C GLN A 93 -16.69 -8.64 -13.59
N PHE A 94 -17.58 -9.23 -12.79
CA PHE A 94 -18.91 -9.62 -13.25
C PHE A 94 -19.77 -8.42 -13.61
N CYS A 95 -19.79 -7.39 -12.77
CA CYS A 95 -20.52 -6.15 -13.05
C CYS A 95 -20.05 -5.48 -14.35
N ASP A 96 -18.74 -5.44 -14.61
CA ASP A 96 -18.19 -4.90 -15.86
C ASP A 96 -18.58 -5.76 -17.06
N ASP A 97 -18.48 -7.08 -16.92
CA ASP A 97 -18.79 -8.05 -17.97
C ASP A 97 -20.25 -8.03 -18.44
N VAL A 98 -21.18 -7.74 -17.53
CA VAL A 98 -22.62 -7.65 -17.85
C VAL A 98 -23.14 -6.22 -17.95
N ALA A 99 -22.25 -5.22 -17.86
CA ALA A 99 -22.59 -3.81 -17.80
C ALA A 99 -23.64 -3.50 -16.73
N PHE A 100 -23.55 -4.15 -15.57
CA PHE A 100 -24.47 -3.94 -14.46
C PHE A 100 -24.30 -2.53 -13.90
N THR A 101 -25.41 -1.81 -13.73
CA THR A 101 -25.37 -0.47 -13.13
C THR A 101 -24.99 -0.58 -11.65
N ARG A 102 -23.80 -0.09 -11.31
CA ARG A 102 -23.32 -0.02 -9.92
C ARG A 102 -24.13 1.03 -9.14
N SER A 103 -24.30 0.79 -7.85
CA SER A 103 -24.89 1.78 -6.95
C SER A 103 -23.95 2.96 -6.74
N ILE A 104 -24.50 4.13 -6.38
CA ILE A 104 -23.72 5.34 -6.08
C ILE A 104 -22.67 5.05 -5.00
N ARG A 105 -23.05 4.30 -3.95
CA ARG A 105 -22.14 3.93 -2.86
C ARG A 105 -20.93 3.14 -3.36
N GLU A 106 -21.14 2.16 -4.24
CA GLU A 106 -20.05 1.34 -4.79
C GLU A 106 -19.10 2.17 -5.66
N ILE A 107 -19.63 3.13 -6.43
CA ILE A 107 -18.83 4.07 -7.22
C ILE A 107 -17.98 4.93 -6.28
N GLU A 108 -18.58 5.50 -5.23
CA GLU A 108 -17.88 6.33 -4.25
C GLU A 108 -16.78 5.56 -3.49
N GLU A 109 -17.04 4.29 -3.13
CA GLU A 109 -16.07 3.40 -2.47
C GLU A 109 -14.88 3.09 -3.39
N GLU A 110 -15.12 2.76 -4.66
CA GLU A 110 -14.08 2.52 -5.66
C GLU A 110 -13.22 3.76 -5.90
N GLU A 111 -13.87 4.91 -6.10
CA GLU A 111 -13.14 6.17 -6.22
C GLU A 111 -12.32 6.49 -4.96
N ALA A 112 -12.83 6.18 -3.77
CA ALA A 112 -12.10 6.37 -2.52
C ALA A 112 -10.90 5.41 -2.38
N GLU A 113 -10.98 4.19 -2.91
CA GLU A 113 -9.84 3.28 -3.00
C GLU A 113 -8.79 3.78 -4.00
N ILE A 114 -9.21 4.23 -5.19
CA ILE A 114 -8.31 4.81 -6.20
C ILE A 114 -7.60 6.04 -5.62
N ARG A 115 -8.35 6.96 -5.00
CA ARG A 115 -7.77 8.14 -4.35
C ARG A 115 -6.77 7.77 -3.25
N ARG A 116 -7.02 6.71 -2.47
CA ARG A 116 -6.09 6.22 -1.44
C ARG A 116 -4.84 5.59 -2.05
N ALA A 117 -4.97 4.86 -3.15
CA ALA A 117 -3.85 4.24 -3.84
C ALA A 117 -2.90 5.28 -4.48
N ASP A 118 -3.46 6.39 -4.96
CA ASP A 118 -2.73 7.48 -5.61
C ASP A 118 -2.18 8.52 -4.62
N GLN A 119 -2.48 8.40 -3.32
CA GLN A 119 -2.01 9.35 -2.33
C GLN A 119 -0.55 9.04 -1.92
N PRO A 120 0.38 10.00 -2.05
CA PRO A 120 1.75 9.82 -1.57
C PRO A 120 1.79 9.73 -0.05
N VAL A 121 2.43 8.68 0.47
CA VAL A 121 2.65 8.41 1.89
C VAL A 121 4.07 8.82 2.25
N ARG A 122 4.25 9.48 3.40
CA ARG A 122 5.58 9.80 3.92
C ARG A 122 6.16 8.61 4.69
N CYS A 123 7.32 8.13 4.27
CA CYS A 123 8.08 7.08 4.96
C CYS A 123 8.73 7.62 6.24
N VAL A 124 8.59 6.94 7.38
CA VAL A 124 9.25 7.38 8.63
C VAL A 124 10.75 7.06 8.65
N GLN A 125 11.20 6.09 7.86
CA GLN A 125 12.60 5.64 7.85
C GLN A 125 13.52 6.56 7.05
N CYS A 126 13.09 7.00 5.86
CA CYS A 126 13.87 7.87 4.98
C CYS A 126 13.29 9.29 4.82
N SER A 127 12.13 9.57 5.41
CA SER A 127 11.38 10.83 5.26
C SER A 127 10.86 11.17 3.85
N ASP A 128 11.12 10.32 2.84
CA ASP A 128 10.61 10.51 1.48
C ASP A 128 9.13 10.17 1.34
N TYR A 129 8.50 10.76 0.33
CA TYR A 129 7.15 10.42 -0.10
C TYR A 129 7.18 9.31 -1.15
N TYR A 130 6.28 8.34 -1.03
CA TYR A 130 6.17 7.21 -1.96
C TYR A 130 4.71 6.82 -2.18
N LEU A 131 4.41 6.24 -3.34
CA LEU A 131 3.12 5.58 -3.60
C LEU A 131 3.19 4.12 -3.14
N VAL A 132 2.13 3.62 -2.51
CA VAL A 132 2.12 2.26 -1.95
C VAL A 132 2.39 1.19 -3.03
N GLN A 133 1.89 1.41 -4.24
CA GLN A 133 2.13 0.55 -5.41
C GLN A 133 3.59 0.49 -5.87
N ASP A 134 4.35 1.55 -5.61
CA ASP A 134 5.78 1.64 -5.97
C ASP A 134 6.71 1.19 -4.84
N ASN A 135 6.16 0.78 -3.69
CA ASN A 135 6.93 0.38 -2.51
C ASN A 135 7.60 -1.00 -2.68
N LYS A 136 8.74 -1.00 -3.37
CA LYS A 136 9.53 -2.20 -3.69
C LYS A 136 10.75 -2.32 -2.78
N MET A 137 11.31 -3.54 -2.72
CA MET A 137 12.55 -3.77 -1.98
C MET A 137 13.67 -2.94 -2.59
N GLY A 138 14.37 -2.17 -1.75
CA GLY A 138 15.54 -1.39 -2.12
C GLY A 138 15.25 0.06 -2.51
N VAL A 139 13.98 0.47 -2.56
CA VAL A 139 13.58 1.86 -2.85
C VAL A 139 13.80 2.77 -1.65
N CYS A 140 13.54 2.28 -0.45
CA CYS A 140 13.84 3.03 0.77
C CYS A 140 15.30 2.80 1.17
N VAL A 141 16.03 3.90 1.33
CA VAL A 141 17.42 3.89 1.80
C VAL A 141 17.48 4.68 3.11
N HIS A 142 17.83 4.02 4.22
CA HIS A 142 17.75 4.62 5.55
C HIS A 142 18.85 4.13 6.51
N HIS A 143 18.96 4.81 7.65
CA HIS A 143 19.68 4.34 8.83
C HIS A 143 18.65 3.92 9.88
N ASP A 144 18.86 2.80 10.53
CA ASP A 144 17.94 2.22 11.52
C ASP A 144 18.56 2.10 12.92
N GLY A 145 19.62 2.87 13.18
CA GLY A 145 20.29 2.89 14.46
C GLY A 145 20.53 4.31 14.94
N PHE A 146 20.67 4.47 16.26
CA PHE A 146 20.94 5.75 16.88
C PHE A 146 22.27 6.38 16.42
N VAL A 147 22.38 7.68 16.64
CA VAL A 147 23.60 8.45 16.45
C VAL A 147 24.37 8.49 17.75
N TYR A 148 25.70 8.46 17.69
CA TYR A 148 26.54 8.69 18.85
C TYR A 148 27.59 9.76 18.58
N ASP A 149 28.01 10.45 19.65
CA ASP A 149 29.13 11.38 19.61
C ASP A 149 30.45 10.59 19.70
N ASN A 150 31.20 10.57 18.60
CA ASN A 150 32.47 9.88 18.50
C ASN A 150 33.58 10.56 19.32
N HIS A 151 33.45 11.84 19.67
CA HIS A 151 34.41 12.54 20.53
C HIS A 151 34.11 12.35 22.02
N SER A 152 32.88 11.98 22.38
CA SER A 152 32.51 11.68 23.76
C SER A 152 33.05 10.32 24.22
N ILE A 153 33.61 10.26 25.42
CA ILE A 153 34.10 9.03 26.06
C ILE A 153 32.95 8.05 26.32
N THR A 154 31.75 8.57 26.64
CA THR A 154 30.60 7.75 27.04
C THR A 154 29.77 7.21 25.87
N LEU A 155 30.12 7.58 24.64
CA LEU A 155 29.33 7.29 23.43
C LEU A 155 27.83 7.57 23.68
N ALA A 156 27.53 8.79 24.13
CA ALA A 156 26.16 9.24 24.39
C ALA A 156 25.29 9.00 23.15
N GLN A 157 24.08 8.47 23.37
CA GLN A 157 23.13 8.15 22.32
C GLN A 157 22.30 9.39 21.99
N TRP A 158 22.06 9.59 20.70
CA TRP A 158 21.30 10.71 20.14
C TRP A 158 20.32 10.19 19.10
N GLY A 159 19.10 10.71 19.13
CA GLY A 159 18.20 10.61 17.98
C GLY A 159 18.79 11.37 16.78
N GLN A 160 18.53 10.88 15.57
CA GLN A 160 19.06 11.47 14.34
C GLN A 160 18.70 12.95 14.21
N HIS A 161 17.43 13.31 14.46
CA HIS A 161 16.97 14.69 14.40
C HIS A 161 17.65 15.59 15.43
N ALA A 162 17.87 15.10 16.66
CA ALA A 162 18.55 15.85 17.71
C ALA A 162 20.02 16.12 17.35
N ALA A 163 20.72 15.13 16.79
CA ALA A 163 22.10 15.28 16.34
C ALA A 163 22.22 16.30 15.19
N ILE A 164 21.32 16.24 14.20
CA ILE A 164 21.29 17.20 13.08
C ILE A 164 20.99 18.62 13.60
N ALA A 165 20.00 18.78 14.47
CA ALA A 165 19.66 20.08 15.04
C ALA A 165 20.83 20.70 15.81
N GLN A 166 21.59 19.87 16.54
CA GLN A 166 22.79 20.32 17.24
C GLN A 166 23.90 20.74 16.26
N LEU A 167 24.14 19.98 15.18
CA LEU A 167 25.12 20.36 14.15
C LEU A 167 24.75 21.69 13.46
N LEU A 168 23.47 21.87 13.10
CA LEU A 168 22.98 23.11 12.48
C LEU A 168 23.15 24.31 13.40
N LYS A 169 22.91 24.12 14.71
CA LYS A 169 23.10 25.18 15.71
C LYS A 169 24.58 25.60 15.79
N GLU A 170 25.49 24.64 15.86
CA GLU A 170 26.94 24.89 15.92
C GLU A 170 27.46 25.54 14.63
N GLU A 171 26.96 25.11 13.47
CA GLU A 171 27.28 25.73 12.19
C GLU A 171 26.79 27.19 12.13
N ALA A 172 25.59 27.48 12.61
CA ALA A 172 25.07 28.84 12.69
C ALA A 172 25.88 29.74 13.65
N GLU A 173 26.35 29.20 14.77
CA GLU A 173 27.22 29.90 15.72
C GLU A 173 28.61 30.17 15.12
N ALA A 174 29.18 29.20 14.41
CA ALA A 174 30.46 29.34 13.72
C ALA A 174 30.41 30.41 12.62
N ILE A 175 29.32 30.48 11.84
CA ILE A 175 29.10 31.51 10.84
C ILE A 175 29.08 32.90 11.48
N LYS A 176 28.37 33.08 12.60
CA LYS A 176 28.31 34.36 13.33
C LYS A 176 29.67 34.80 13.88
N GLN A 177 30.50 33.87 14.31
CA GLN A 177 31.87 34.17 14.76
C GLN A 177 32.76 34.56 13.57
N SER A 178 32.61 33.87 12.44
CA SER A 178 33.40 34.16 11.22
C SER A 178 33.08 35.50 10.56
N SER A 179 31.86 36.01 10.73
CA SER A 179 31.45 37.32 10.19
C SER A 179 32.00 38.49 11.01
N THR A 180 32.34 38.26 12.28
CA THR A 180 32.91 39.28 13.18
C THR A 180 34.43 39.28 13.18
N ASN A 181 35.06 38.11 13.04
CA ASN A 181 36.51 37.97 12.84
C ASN A 181 36.81 36.84 11.84
N PRO A 182 37.67 37.06 10.83
CA PRO A 182 38.03 35.99 9.89
C PRO A 182 38.74 34.83 10.63
N LEU A 183 38.18 33.63 10.49
CA LEU A 183 38.70 32.41 11.10
C LEU A 183 40.12 32.09 10.60
N THR A 184 41.03 31.76 11.52
CA THR A 184 42.36 31.25 11.16
C THR A 184 42.24 29.87 10.48
N PRO A 185 43.26 29.42 9.71
CA PRO A 185 43.26 28.10 9.10
C PRO A 185 43.05 26.96 10.11
N GLU A 186 43.66 27.06 11.30
CA GLU A 186 43.53 26.07 12.38
C GLU A 186 42.11 26.02 12.95
N GLN A 187 41.44 27.16 13.07
CA GLN A 187 40.05 27.24 13.53
C GLN A 187 39.09 26.62 12.50
N LYS A 188 39.34 26.84 11.20
CA LYS A 188 38.55 26.22 10.13
C LYS A 188 38.71 24.69 10.13
N GLU A 189 39.93 24.20 10.26
CA GLU A 189 40.19 22.76 10.33
C GLU A 189 39.52 22.12 11.56
N ARG A 190 39.58 22.79 12.72
CA ARG A 190 38.89 22.33 13.93
C ARG A 190 37.37 22.25 13.75
N LEU A 191 36.76 23.28 13.16
CA LEU A 191 35.33 23.29 12.86
C LEU A 191 34.93 22.14 11.92
N GLU A 192 35.73 21.86 10.89
CA GLU A 192 35.48 20.74 9.98
C GLU A 192 35.59 19.38 10.68
N ARG A 193 36.53 19.21 11.64
CA ARG A 193 36.57 18.00 12.47
C ARG A 193 35.37 17.89 13.41
N GLU A 194 34.91 19.01 13.98
CA GLU A 194 33.75 19.04 14.89
C GLU A 194 32.46 18.64 14.15
N LYS A 195 32.30 19.04 12.89
CA LYS A 195 31.19 18.57 12.03
C LYS A 195 31.18 17.05 11.82
N GLN A 196 32.33 16.38 11.98
CA GLN A 196 32.45 14.94 11.81
C GLN A 196 32.25 14.11 13.08
N ARG A 197 31.87 14.76 14.20
CA ARG A 197 31.79 14.08 15.50
C ARG A 197 30.66 13.05 15.59
N PHE A 198 29.52 13.31 14.97
CA PHE A 198 28.35 12.45 15.09
C PHE A 198 28.40 11.34 14.06
N LYS A 199 28.19 10.10 14.49
CA LYS A 199 28.21 8.92 13.63
C LYS A 199 27.02 8.02 13.87
N TYR A 200 26.54 7.39 12.81
CA TYR A 200 25.49 6.38 12.90
C TYR A 200 26.07 5.06 13.42
N ILE A 201 25.45 4.44 14.43
CA ILE A 201 25.90 3.15 14.97
C ILE A 201 25.79 2.00 13.96
N CYS A 202 24.86 2.10 13.01
CA CYS A 202 24.60 1.05 12.03
C CYS A 202 25.76 0.85 11.03
N CYS A 203 26.48 1.92 10.66
CA CYS A 203 27.52 1.90 9.61
C CYS A 203 28.75 2.77 9.86
N ASN A 204 28.81 3.48 11.00
CA ASN A 204 29.89 4.42 11.35
C ASN A 204 30.09 5.58 10.36
N GLN A 205 29.10 5.84 9.51
CA GLN A 205 29.08 7.01 8.64
C GLN A 205 28.81 8.28 9.47
N THR A 206 29.43 9.37 9.06
CA THR A 206 29.26 10.69 9.68
C THR A 206 27.88 11.27 9.36
N VAL A 207 27.22 11.82 10.38
CA VAL A 207 26.00 12.60 10.21
C VAL A 207 26.35 13.92 9.53
N GLN A 208 25.73 14.20 8.39
CA GLN A 208 25.86 15.50 7.73
C GLN A 208 24.59 16.32 7.96
N ALA A 209 24.77 17.61 8.27
CA ALA A 209 23.68 18.55 8.44
C ALA A 209 23.06 18.98 7.10
N SER A 210 23.84 18.89 6.02
CA SER A 210 23.49 19.34 4.67
C SER A 210 23.48 18.17 3.68
N GLY A 211 22.28 17.77 3.23
CA GLY A 211 22.07 16.78 2.18
C GLY A 211 21.47 15.46 2.67
N MET A 212 20.73 14.77 1.77
CA MET A 212 20.36 13.37 1.97
C MET A 212 21.62 12.51 1.85
N VAL A 213 22.25 12.18 2.97
CA VAL A 213 23.23 11.08 2.98
C VAL A 213 22.45 9.80 2.79
N GLY A 214 22.79 9.05 1.73
CA GLY A 214 22.17 7.76 1.47
C GLY A 214 22.36 6.84 2.66
N GLY A 215 21.26 6.36 3.23
CA GLY A 215 21.29 5.38 4.31
C GLY A 215 22.10 4.13 3.99
N CYS A 216 22.56 3.43 5.01
CA CYS A 216 23.34 2.20 4.84
C CYS A 216 22.48 0.96 4.60
N LYS A 217 21.17 1.03 4.91
CA LYS A 217 20.22 -0.07 4.69
C LYS A 217 19.29 0.24 3.54
N ARG A 218 18.92 -0.80 2.81
CA ARG A 218 18.00 -0.76 1.68
C ARG A 218 16.83 -1.69 1.94
N GLY A 219 15.62 -1.19 1.78
CA GLY A 219 14.40 -1.93 2.07
C GLY A 219 13.19 -1.34 1.36
N LYS A 220 12.01 -1.78 1.77
CA LYS A 220 10.76 -1.07 1.46
C LYS A 220 10.63 0.13 2.38
N HIS A 221 9.89 1.15 1.95
CA HIS A 221 9.42 2.18 2.86
C HIS A 221 8.54 1.54 3.94
N SER A 222 8.64 2.05 5.16
CA SER A 222 7.73 1.68 6.26
C SER A 222 6.30 1.85 5.84
N LEU A 223 5.42 0.94 6.27
CA LEU A 223 3.98 1.08 6.08
C LEU A 223 3.45 2.37 6.74
N ALA A 224 2.32 2.88 6.23
CA ALA A 224 1.75 4.17 6.63
C ALA A 224 1.30 4.22 8.11
N ASP A 225 1.16 3.08 8.75
CA ASP A 225 0.73 2.91 10.14
C ASP A 225 1.88 3.05 11.16
N VAL A 226 3.13 2.92 10.72
CA VAL A 226 4.31 3.07 11.60
C VAL A 226 4.49 4.54 11.96
N LYS A 227 4.43 4.85 13.26
CA LYS A 227 4.64 6.21 13.77
C LYS A 227 6.13 6.50 13.95
N LEU A 228 6.53 7.75 13.74
CA LEU A 228 7.92 8.22 13.93
C LEU A 228 8.48 7.83 15.31
N ILE A 229 7.70 8.04 16.38
CA ILE A 229 8.10 7.72 17.76
C ILE A 229 8.40 6.22 17.92
N GLN A 230 7.62 5.36 17.26
CA GLN A 230 7.85 3.91 17.33
C GLN A 230 9.15 3.54 16.60
N TRP A 231 9.37 4.12 15.42
CA TRP A 231 10.59 3.90 14.64
C TRP A 231 11.84 4.38 15.39
N GLU A 232 11.81 5.57 15.97
CA GLU A 232 12.90 6.10 16.80
C GLU A 232 13.19 5.20 18.00
N TYR A 233 12.14 4.74 18.69
CA TYR A 233 12.28 3.79 19.80
C TYR A 233 12.97 2.49 19.36
N GLU A 234 12.57 1.91 18.23
CA GLU A 234 13.17 0.69 17.67
C GLU A 234 14.65 0.90 17.30
N CYS A 235 15.02 2.07 16.79
CA CYS A 235 16.40 2.42 16.46
C CYS A 235 17.27 2.56 17.72
N ASP A 236 16.73 3.15 18.78
CA ASP A 236 17.41 3.35 20.06
C ASP A 236 17.56 2.05 20.85
N HIS A 237 16.56 1.17 20.83
CA HIS A 237 16.52 -0.07 21.62
C HIS A 237 16.99 -1.30 20.86
N ASN A 238 17.60 -1.12 19.69
CA ASN A 238 18.14 -2.21 18.90
C ASN A 238 19.31 -2.89 19.64
N ARG A 239 19.10 -4.14 20.06
CA ARG A 239 20.08 -4.92 20.85
C ARG A 239 21.44 -5.05 20.15
N ASP A 240 21.45 -5.30 18.85
CA ASP A 240 22.70 -5.46 18.09
C ASP A 240 23.52 -4.16 18.10
N TYR A 241 22.84 -3.01 18.08
CA TYR A 241 23.49 -1.70 18.15
C TYR A 241 23.95 -1.33 19.55
N GLN A 242 23.24 -1.77 20.59
CA GLN A 242 23.72 -1.66 21.96
C GLN A 242 24.98 -2.49 22.18
N ASP A 243 25.02 -3.72 21.68
CA ASP A 243 26.20 -4.59 21.76
C ASP A 243 27.40 -3.99 20.99
N LYS A 244 27.17 -3.44 19.77
CA LYS A 244 28.20 -2.69 19.03
C LYS A 244 28.73 -1.50 19.82
N ARG A 245 27.85 -0.73 20.47
CA ARG A 245 28.25 0.41 21.30
C ARG A 245 29.10 -0.03 22.49
N LEU A 246 28.73 -1.11 23.17
CA LEU A 246 29.52 -1.66 24.28
C LEU A 246 30.91 -2.10 23.82
N ASN A 247 31.01 -2.77 22.67
CA ASN A 247 32.30 -3.15 22.09
C ASN A 247 33.16 -1.92 21.77
N LEU A 248 32.59 -0.86 21.20
CA LEU A 248 33.30 0.40 20.94
C LEU A 248 33.79 1.09 22.22
N LEU A 249 33.04 0.99 23.33
CA LEU A 249 33.50 1.49 24.63
C LEU A 249 34.70 0.69 25.14
N GLN A 250 34.67 -0.63 25.02
CA GLN A 250 35.78 -1.49 25.44
C GLN A 250 37.07 -1.21 24.65
N THR A 251 36.98 -0.91 23.35
CA THR A 251 38.17 -0.59 22.54
C THR A 251 38.78 0.79 22.88
N ARG A 252 38.07 1.66 23.61
CA ARG A 252 38.52 3.01 23.97
C ARG A 252 39.20 3.10 25.34
N ILE A 253 39.02 2.08 26.18
CA ILE A 253 39.66 1.94 27.50
C ILE A 253 41.02 1.26 27.30
#